data_AF-A0A535V4X4-F1
#
_entry.id   AF-A0A535V4X4-F1
#
_cell.length_a   1.000
_cell.length_b   1.000
_cell.length_c   1.000
_cell.angle_alpha   90.00
_cell.angle_beta   90.00
_cell.angle_gamma   90.00
#
_symmetry.space_group_name_H-M   'P 1'
#
loop_
_entity.id
_entity.type
_entity.pdbx_description
1 polymer ?
#
loop_
_entity_poly.entity_id
_entity_poly.type
_entity_poly.pdbx_seq_one_letter_code
_entity_poly.pdbx_strand_id
1 'polypeptide(L)'
;LDGKSVKLGGHHNGEATALSSVRRAVTDADLDPLRLFVTTYLRGVTRSVVKSAVCLYTNTPDQHFVIDRHPESSRIVVLSVCSGHGFKFSPVVGDIAADLLLEDGTRRDISRFAMSRFTKAAD
;
A
#
# COMPACT_ATOMS: atom_id res chain seq x y z
N LEU A 1 7.45 -19.96 4.45
CA LEU A 1 8.84 -19.50 4.23
C LEU A 1 9.72 -20.74 4.16
N ASP A 2 10.82 -20.69 3.41
CA ASP A 2 11.70 -21.85 3.15
C ASP A 2 12.71 -22.14 4.28
N GLY A 3 12.74 -21.30 5.32
CA GLY A 3 13.68 -21.40 6.45
C GLY A 3 15.12 -21.06 6.10
N LYS A 4 15.40 -20.55 4.88
CA LYS A 4 16.74 -20.31 4.36
C LYS A 4 16.93 -18.88 3.82
N SER A 5 15.86 -18.24 3.37
CA SER A 5 15.89 -16.90 2.79
C SER A 5 15.15 -15.87 3.64
N VAL A 6 15.62 -14.63 3.57
CA VAL A 6 14.98 -13.46 4.20
C VAL A 6 14.50 -12.54 3.09
N LYS A 7 13.26 -12.05 3.21
CA LYS A 7 12.71 -11.03 2.32
C LYS A 7 12.93 -9.65 2.94
N LEU A 8 13.56 -8.76 2.19
CA LEU A 8 13.70 -7.35 2.52
C LEU A 8 12.98 -6.49 1.48
N GLY A 9 12.56 -5.29 1.90
CA GLY A 9 12.04 -4.27 1.01
C GLY A 9 12.26 -2.90 1.64
N GLY A 10 12.66 -1.93 0.83
CA GLY A 10 12.68 -0.53 1.25
C GLY A 10 11.25 0.00 1.27
N HIS A 11 10.81 0.53 2.41
CA HIS A 11 9.48 1.14 2.52
C HIS A 11 9.46 2.58 2.01
N HIS A 12 10.57 3.29 2.21
CA HIS A 12 10.80 4.64 1.72
C HIS A 12 11.74 4.58 0.50
N ASN A 13 11.66 5.57 -0.40
CA ASN A 13 12.52 5.75 -1.59
C ASN A 13 12.08 5.04 -2.88
N GLY A 14 10.77 4.83 -3.08
CA GLY A 14 10.24 4.41 -4.37
C GLY A 14 10.19 5.57 -5.37
N GLU A 15 10.46 5.30 -6.65
CA GLU A 15 10.28 6.26 -7.73
C GLU A 15 8.79 6.47 -8.03
N ALA A 16 8.39 7.73 -8.27
CA ALA A 16 7.06 8.03 -8.78
C ALA A 16 6.94 7.49 -10.22
N THR A 17 5.84 6.79 -10.51
CA THR A 17 5.64 6.14 -11.81
C THR A 17 4.16 6.01 -12.14
N ALA A 18 3.84 5.73 -13.40
CA ALA A 18 2.51 5.38 -13.86
C ALA A 18 2.39 3.87 -14.11
N LEU A 19 1.18 3.32 -13.99
CA LEU A 19 0.93 1.89 -14.23
C LEU A 19 1.34 1.44 -15.64
N SER A 20 1.24 2.33 -16.62
CA SER A 20 1.60 2.08 -18.02
C SER A 20 3.10 2.11 -18.30
N SER A 21 3.90 2.75 -17.44
CA SER A 21 5.33 2.98 -17.68
C SER A 21 6.25 2.42 -16.58
N VAL A 22 5.69 1.75 -15.57
CA VAL A 22 6.49 1.16 -14.48
C VAL A 22 7.53 0.17 -15.00
N ARG A 23 8.79 0.41 -14.66
CA ARG A 23 9.89 -0.53 -14.86
C ARG A 23 9.73 -1.72 -13.89
N ARG A 24 9.53 -2.93 -14.43
CA ARG A 24 9.40 -4.17 -13.62
C ARG A 24 10.68 -4.99 -13.54
N ALA A 25 11.79 -4.46 -14.04
CA ALA A 25 13.12 -5.05 -13.88
C ALA A 25 13.83 -4.45 -12.68
N VAL A 26 14.46 -5.29 -11.85
CA VAL A 26 15.27 -4.88 -10.70
C VAL A 26 16.73 -4.73 -11.16
N THR A 27 17.35 -3.61 -10.79
CA THR A 27 18.75 -3.28 -11.12
C THR A 27 19.64 -3.43 -9.88
N ASP A 28 20.96 -3.42 -10.08
CA ASP A 28 21.89 -3.39 -8.94
C ASP A 28 21.73 -2.12 -8.10
N ALA A 29 21.39 -0.98 -8.71
CA ALA A 29 21.10 0.25 -7.97
C ALA A 29 19.90 0.09 -7.00
N ASP A 30 18.90 -0.72 -7.37
CA ASP A 30 17.78 -1.04 -6.47
C ASP A 30 18.21 -1.99 -5.32
N LEU A 31 19.18 -2.88 -5.59
CA LEU A 31 19.61 -3.93 -4.65
C LEU A 31 20.72 -3.48 -3.69
N ASP A 32 21.59 -2.58 -4.11
CA ASP A 32 22.77 -2.18 -3.35
C ASP A 32 22.45 -1.58 -1.97
N PRO A 33 21.42 -0.73 -1.81
CA PRO A 33 20.99 -0.28 -0.48
C PRO A 33 20.53 -1.43 0.43
N LEU A 34 19.84 -2.44 -0.12
CA LEU A 34 19.40 -3.62 0.63
C LEU A 34 20.58 -4.52 1.01
N ARG A 35 21.52 -4.71 0.08
CA ARG A 35 22.77 -5.45 0.33
C ARG A 35 23.59 -4.79 1.42
N LEU A 36 23.69 -3.46 1.42
CA LEU A 36 24.37 -2.69 2.46
C LEU A 36 23.67 -2.87 3.81
N PHE A 37 22.33 -2.75 3.86
CA PHE A 37 21.56 -2.98 5.07
C PHE A 37 21.81 -4.38 5.65
N VAL A 38 21.79 -5.41 4.80
CA VAL A 38 22.07 -6.79 5.19
C VAL A 38 23.46 -6.91 5.81
N THR A 39 24.51 -6.41 5.14
CA THR A 39 25.89 -6.53 5.65
C THR A 39 26.11 -5.79 6.96
N THR A 40 25.41 -4.68 7.15
CA THR A 40 25.58 -3.82 8.33
C THR A 40 24.81 -4.37 9.53
N TYR A 41 23.59 -4.86 9.33
CA TYR A 41 22.66 -5.11 10.43
C TYR A 41 22.24 -6.58 10.63
N LEU A 42 22.39 -7.45 9.61
CA LEU A 42 21.85 -8.81 9.65
C LEU A 42 22.96 -9.87 9.65
N ARG A 43 23.43 -10.23 10.85
CA ARG A 43 24.42 -11.31 11.02
C ARG A 43 23.88 -12.65 10.48
N GLY A 44 24.71 -13.35 9.72
CA GLY A 44 24.37 -14.66 9.15
C GLY A 44 23.53 -14.61 7.87
N VAL A 45 23.09 -13.42 7.43
CA VAL A 45 22.40 -13.22 6.15
C VAL A 45 23.42 -12.80 5.09
N THR A 46 23.43 -13.47 3.93
CA THR A 46 24.36 -13.16 2.84
C THR A 46 23.81 -12.07 1.91
N ARG A 47 24.69 -11.48 1.09
CA ARG A 47 24.30 -10.50 0.04
C ARG A 47 23.65 -11.14 -1.19
N SER A 48 23.57 -12.48 -1.24
CA SER A 48 23.07 -13.21 -2.41
C SER A 48 21.56 -13.03 -2.55
N VAL A 49 21.12 -12.58 -3.72
CA VAL A 49 19.71 -12.36 -4.03
C VAL A 49 19.18 -13.60 -4.74
N VAL A 50 18.33 -14.36 -4.05
CA VAL A 50 17.71 -15.58 -4.62
C VAL A 50 16.45 -15.29 -5.43
N LYS A 51 15.80 -14.15 -5.16
CA LYS A 51 14.60 -13.69 -5.86
C LYS A 51 14.42 -12.19 -5.65
N SER A 52 13.95 -11.49 -6.67
CA SER A 52 13.58 -10.08 -6.62
C SER A 52 12.21 -9.85 -7.27
N ALA A 53 11.55 -8.75 -6.90
CA ALA A 53 10.26 -8.35 -7.46
C ALA A 53 10.09 -6.84 -7.33
N VAL A 54 9.43 -6.23 -8.31
CA VAL A 54 8.95 -4.85 -8.24
C VAL A 54 7.48 -4.85 -7.83
N CYS A 55 7.12 -3.98 -6.90
CA CYS A 55 5.74 -3.75 -6.45
C CYS A 55 5.42 -2.25 -6.56
N LEU A 56 4.15 -1.91 -6.39
CA LEU A 56 3.67 -0.53 -6.46
C LEU A 56 2.90 -0.18 -5.19
N TYR A 57 3.10 1.05 -4.75
CA TYR A 57 2.19 1.72 -3.83
C TYR A 57 1.41 2.79 -4.60
N THR A 58 0.13 2.94 -4.26
CA THR A 58 -0.66 4.11 -4.59
C THR A 58 -0.78 4.92 -3.31
N ASN A 59 -0.31 6.17 -3.28
CA ASN A 59 -0.25 6.93 -2.03
C ASN A 59 -1.24 8.10 -2.08
N THR A 60 -2.01 8.29 -1.01
CA THR A 60 -2.66 9.58 -0.76
C THR A 60 -1.66 10.57 -0.18
N PRO A 61 -1.91 11.90 -0.26
CA PRO A 61 -1.02 12.90 0.34
C PRO A 61 -0.81 12.73 1.86
N ASP A 62 -1.83 12.25 2.58
CA ASP A 62 -1.80 12.02 4.02
C ASP A 62 -1.45 10.58 4.43
N GLN A 63 -1.19 9.70 3.45
CA GLN A 63 -0.91 8.28 3.62
C GLN A 63 -2.01 7.45 4.33
N HIS A 64 -3.22 7.99 4.49
CA HIS A 64 -4.40 7.27 4.96
C HIS A 64 -5.19 6.63 3.81
N PHE A 65 -6.07 5.67 4.12
CA PHE A 65 -6.91 5.02 3.11
C PHE A 65 -8.01 5.95 2.60
N VAL A 66 -8.64 5.56 1.49
CA VAL A 66 -9.94 6.09 1.09
C VAL A 66 -10.95 4.96 1.18
N ILE A 67 -11.99 5.12 2.00
CA ILE A 67 -13.07 4.15 2.15
C ILE A 67 -14.35 4.98 2.29
N ASP A 68 -15.12 5.08 1.21
CA ASP A 68 -16.27 5.98 1.15
C ASP A 68 -17.25 5.58 0.05
N ARG A 69 -18.47 6.13 0.06
CA ARG A 69 -19.39 6.05 -1.09
C ARG A 69 -19.05 7.16 -2.09
N HIS A 70 -19.32 6.94 -3.37
CA HIS A 70 -19.15 7.98 -4.37
C HIS A 70 -20.13 9.14 -4.11
N PRO A 71 -19.70 10.41 -4.16
CA PRO A 71 -20.55 11.56 -3.81
C PRO A 71 -21.79 11.68 -4.69
N GLU A 72 -21.71 11.23 -5.94
CA GLU A 72 -22.83 11.28 -6.90
C GLU A 72 -23.70 10.01 -6.91
N SER A 73 -23.27 8.92 -6.24
CA SER A 73 -24.01 7.65 -6.25
C SER A 73 -23.69 6.79 -5.04
N SER A 74 -24.70 6.59 -4.19
CA SER A 74 -24.60 5.69 -3.03
C SER A 74 -24.41 4.21 -3.41
N ARG A 75 -24.61 3.83 -4.68
CA ARG A 75 -24.42 2.47 -5.20
C ARG A 75 -22.96 2.14 -5.50
N ILE A 76 -22.07 3.13 -5.47
CA ILE A 76 -20.64 2.96 -5.76
C ILE A 76 -19.87 3.15 -4.46
N VAL A 77 -19.08 2.15 -4.08
CA VAL A 77 -18.14 2.23 -2.96
C VAL A 77 -16.73 2.37 -3.54
N VAL A 78 -16.00 3.38 -3.07
CA VAL A 78 -14.60 3.65 -3.43
C VAL A 78 -13.71 3.12 -2.32
N LEU A 79 -12.81 2.20 -2.69
CA LEU A 79 -11.82 1.62 -1.78
C LEU A 79 -10.42 1.86 -2.33
N SER A 80 -9.64 2.66 -1.64
CA SER A 80 -8.20 2.80 -1.82
C SER A 80 -7.49 2.41 -0.53
N VAL A 81 -7.23 1.12 -0.37
CA VAL A 81 -6.56 0.53 0.80
C VAL A 81 -5.06 0.53 0.55
N CYS A 82 -4.51 1.74 0.46
CA CYS A 82 -3.27 1.98 -0.25
C CYS A 82 -2.14 2.46 0.70
N SER A 83 -1.23 3.29 0.21
CA SER A 83 -0.15 3.91 0.99
C SER A 83 0.90 2.94 1.55
N GLY A 84 1.01 1.76 0.94
CA GLY A 84 2.04 0.77 1.22
C GLY A 84 1.86 -0.05 2.49
N HIS A 85 0.75 0.15 3.20
CA HIS A 85 0.50 -0.53 4.47
C HIS A 85 -0.87 -1.21 4.56
N GLY A 86 -1.67 -1.12 3.50
CA GLY A 86 -3.06 -1.60 3.43
C GLY A 86 -3.28 -3.10 3.50
N PHE A 87 -2.33 -3.94 3.05
CA PHE A 87 -2.56 -5.39 2.93
C PHE A 87 -2.97 -6.06 4.24
N LYS A 88 -2.41 -5.65 5.38
CA LYS A 88 -2.75 -6.21 6.71
C LYS A 88 -4.21 -5.94 7.12
N PHE A 89 -4.84 -4.95 6.50
CA PHE A 89 -6.22 -4.55 6.78
C PHE A 89 -7.19 -5.08 5.72
N SER A 90 -6.72 -5.82 4.71
CA SER A 90 -7.61 -6.29 3.63
C SER A 90 -8.81 -7.10 4.12
N PRO A 91 -8.73 -7.95 5.18
CA PRO A 91 -9.91 -8.67 5.65
C PRO A 91 -10.95 -7.70 6.24
N VAL A 92 -10.53 -6.80 7.12
CA VAL A 92 -11.46 -5.85 7.77
C VAL A 92 -12.01 -4.82 6.79
N VAL A 93 -11.25 -4.41 5.78
CA VAL A 93 -11.77 -3.53 4.73
C VAL A 93 -12.74 -4.28 3.82
N GLY A 94 -12.52 -5.58 3.57
CA GLY A 94 -13.50 -6.43 2.88
C GLY A 94 -14.84 -6.45 3.61
N ASP A 95 -14.84 -6.64 4.93
CA ASP A 95 -16.05 -6.57 5.76
C ASP A 95 -16.73 -5.20 5.66
N ILE A 96 -15.96 -4.11 5.79
CA ILE A 96 -16.49 -2.74 5.68
C ILE A 96 -17.13 -2.52 4.30
N ALA A 97 -16.49 -3.01 3.24
CA ALA A 97 -17.02 -2.90 1.89
C ALA A 97 -18.35 -3.66 1.75
N ALA A 98 -18.46 -4.86 2.32
CA ALA A 98 -19.69 -5.63 2.33
C ALA A 98 -20.81 -4.90 3.08
N ASP A 99 -20.52 -4.37 4.28
CA ASP A 99 -21.44 -3.54 5.06
C ASP A 99 -21.94 -2.33 4.23
N LEU A 100 -21.03 -1.59 3.58
CA LEU A 100 -21.39 -0.44 2.75
C LEU A 100 -22.21 -0.83 1.50
N LEU A 101 -22.02 -2.02 0.94
CA LEU A 101 -22.73 -2.44 -0.27
C LEU A 101 -24.12 -3.04 0.03
N LEU A 102 -24.24 -3.76 1.13
CA LEU A 102 -25.44 -4.54 1.48
C LEU A 102 -26.34 -3.82 2.48
N GLU A 103 -25.76 -2.96 3.31
CA GLU A 103 -26.45 -2.27 4.41
C GLU A 103 -26.36 -0.74 4.23
N ASP A 104 -26.96 0.01 5.17
CA ASP A 104 -26.93 1.49 5.18
C ASP A 104 -25.64 2.06 5.81
N GLY A 105 -24.60 1.24 6.02
CA GLY A 105 -23.36 1.69 6.62
C GLY A 105 -22.58 0.56 7.32
N THR A 106 -21.41 0.88 7.86
CA THR A 106 -20.64 -0.03 8.72
C THR A 106 -20.64 0.44 10.17
N ARG A 107 -20.50 -0.50 11.11
CA ARG A 107 -20.37 -0.20 12.55
C ARG A 107 -18.98 0.32 12.94
N ARG A 108 -18.01 0.24 12.02
CA ARG A 108 -16.62 0.65 12.26
C ARG A 108 -16.47 2.13 11.90
N ASP A 109 -15.79 2.91 12.75
CA ASP A 109 -15.51 4.31 12.44
C ASP A 109 -14.51 4.42 11.27
N ILE A 110 -15.02 4.87 10.13
CA ILE A 110 -14.25 5.12 8.90
C ILE A 110 -14.17 6.61 8.56
N SER A 111 -14.60 7.50 9.45
CA SER A 111 -14.70 8.96 9.19
C SER A 111 -13.39 9.56 8.66
N ARG A 112 -12.25 9.14 9.22
CA ARG A 112 -10.91 9.56 8.77
C ARG A 112 -10.52 9.14 7.36
N PHE A 113 -11.25 8.20 6.76
CA PHE A 113 -11.01 7.70 5.40
C PHE A 113 -11.97 8.29 4.37
N ALA A 114 -12.86 9.20 4.78
CA ALA A 114 -13.77 9.91 3.88
C ALA A 114 -13.01 10.71 2.82
N MET A 115 -13.56 10.78 1.60
CA MET A 115 -12.95 11.54 0.50
C MET A 115 -13.01 13.06 0.74
N SER A 116 -14.02 13.52 1.50
CA SER A 116 -14.24 14.93 1.83
C SER A 116 -13.08 15.58 2.59
N ARG A 117 -12.18 14.79 3.20
CA ARG A 117 -10.97 15.33 3.83
C ARG A 117 -10.00 15.99 2.84
N PHE A 118 -10.13 15.71 1.55
CA PHE A 118 -9.32 16.32 0.48
C PHE A 118 -10.02 17.47 -0.24
N THR A 119 -11.32 17.69 0.01
CA THR A 119 -12.00 18.88 -0.48
C THR A 119 -11.75 20.03 0.50
N LYS A 120 -11.10 21.10 0.04
CA LYS A 120 -11.11 22.37 0.77
C LYS A 120 -12.57 22.82 0.92
N ALA A 121 -12.93 23.34 2.09
CA ALA A 121 -14.15 24.11 2.23
C ALA A 121 -14.13 25.21 1.15
N ALA A 122 -15.23 25.38 0.42
CA ALA A 122 -15.39 26.55 -0.42
C ALA A 122 -15.43 27.77 0.51
N ASP A 123 -14.43 28.64 0.39
CA ASP A 123 -14.46 29.99 0.97
C ASP A 123 -15.49 30.86 0.25
#